data_AF-A0A7Z1GUW7-F1
#
_entry.id   AF-A0A7Z1GUW7-F1
#
_cell.length_a   1.000
_cell.length_b   1.000
_cell.length_c   1.000
_cell.angle_alpha   90.00
_cell.angle_beta   90.00
_cell.angle_gamma   90.00
#
_symmetry.space_group_name_H-M   'P 1'
#
loop_
_entity.id
_entity.type
_entity.pdbx_description
1 polymer ?
#
loop_
_entity_poly.entity_id
_entity_poly.type
_entity_poly.pdbx_seq_one_letter_code
_entity_poly.pdbx_strand_id
1 'polypeptide(L)'
;MIYRGAGWLTLFTPVAMVLLLMGVWPDPSVKPGNTSLMQLLMGVGIGSAINTVLGFVLNRQVHEDGVRHHFFFMPMQWPALAIMIVCAVIALLK
;
A
#
# COMPACT_ATOMS: atom_id res chain seq x y z
N MET A 1 12.01 -16.04 -12.05
CA MET A 1 11.51 -16.30 -10.69
C MET A 1 10.64 -15.13 -10.27
N ILE A 2 9.36 -15.37 -9.93
CA ILE A 2 8.55 -14.35 -9.25
C ILE A 2 9.17 -14.17 -7.88
N TYR A 3 9.63 -12.97 -7.55
CA TYR A 3 10.20 -12.71 -6.23
C TYR A 3 9.08 -12.75 -5.20
N ARG A 4 8.92 -13.91 -4.56
CA ARG A 4 7.80 -14.22 -3.65
C ARG A 4 7.70 -13.23 -2.47
N GLY A 5 8.79 -12.52 -2.16
CA GLY A 5 8.83 -11.47 -1.14
C GLY A 5 8.08 -10.18 -1.49
N ALA A 6 7.90 -9.86 -2.79
CA ALA A 6 7.22 -8.64 -3.22
C ALA A 6 5.73 -8.63 -2.83
N GLY A 7 5.09 -9.80 -2.82
CA GLY A 7 3.70 -9.95 -2.41
C GLY A 7 3.45 -9.69 -0.93
N TRP A 8 4.40 -10.09 -0.09
CA TRP A 8 4.35 -9.82 1.34
C TRP A 8 4.50 -8.34 1.63
N LEU A 9 5.39 -7.65 0.91
CA LEU A 9 5.54 -6.20 1.02
C LEU A 9 4.24 -5.48 0.66
N THR A 10 3.53 -5.89 -0.40
CA THR A 10 2.26 -5.24 -0.79
C THR A 10 1.17 -5.27 0.28
N LEU A 11 1.15 -6.29 1.14
CA LEU A 11 0.21 -6.40 2.26
C LEU A 11 0.75 -5.76 3.54
N PHE A 12 2.06 -5.84 3.76
CA PHE A 12 2.70 -5.36 4.97
C PHE A 12 2.68 -3.84 5.09
N THR A 13 2.92 -3.10 4.00
CA THR A 13 2.92 -1.63 4.01
C THR A 13 1.57 -1.01 4.38
N PRO A 14 0.41 -1.45 3.84
CA PRO A 14 -0.90 -1.02 4.34
C PRO A 14 -1.10 -1.25 5.83
N VAL A 15 -0.76 -2.45 6.32
CA VAL A 15 -0.91 -2.81 7.74
C VAL A 15 0.00 -1.94 8.61
N ALA A 16 1.28 -1.79 8.23
CA ALA A 16 2.24 -0.95 8.93
C ALA A 16 1.78 0.51 8.95
N MET A 17 1.21 1.02 7.86
CA MET A 17 0.69 2.39 7.82
C MET A 17 -0.52 2.60 8.73
N VAL A 18 -1.44 1.63 8.82
CA VAL A 18 -2.56 1.70 9.78
C VAL A 18 -2.03 1.72 11.21
N LEU A 19 -1.10 0.82 11.56
CA LEU A 19 -0.51 0.78 12.90
C LEU A 19 0.24 2.08 13.23
N LEU A 20 0.97 2.65 12.26
CA LEU A 20 1.67 3.92 12.41
C LEU A 20 0.68 5.07 12.63
N LEU A 21 -0.42 5.13 11.88
CA LEU A 21 -1.47 6.12 12.10
C LEU A 21 -2.13 5.96 13.48
N MET A 22 -2.39 4.74 13.93
CA MET A 22 -2.95 4.50 15.26
C MET A 22 -2.02 4.99 16.38
N GLY A 23 -0.70 4.85 16.20
CA GLY A 23 0.28 5.29 17.19
C GLY A 23 0.56 6.80 17.17
N VAL A 24 0.69 7.39 15.98
CA VAL A 24 1.09 8.81 15.81
C VAL A 24 -0.11 9.76 15.85
N TRP A 25 -1.25 9.33 15.33
CA TRP A 25 -2.47 10.13 15.25
C TRP A 25 -3.68 9.31 15.68
N PRO A 26 -3.82 9.00 16.98
CA PRO A 26 -5.00 8.30 17.49
C PRO A 26 -6.26 9.16 17.30
N ASP A 27 -7.33 8.56 16.81
CA ASP A 27 -8.59 9.26 16.58
C ASP A 27 -9.38 9.35 17.91
N PRO A 28 -9.68 10.56 18.40
CA PRO A 28 -10.38 10.74 19.68
C PRO A 28 -11.86 10.31 19.64
N SER A 29 -12.42 10.08 18.45
CA SER A 29 -13.80 9.63 18.28
C SER A 29 -14.00 8.14 18.57
N VAL A 30 -12.92 7.37 18.71
CA VAL A 30 -12.95 5.93 19.00
C VAL A 30 -12.21 5.61 20.30
N LYS A 31 -12.56 4.47 20.90
CA LYS A 31 -11.86 4.00 22.11
C LYS A 31 -10.38 3.74 21.81
N PRO A 32 -9.47 3.98 22.78
CA PRO A 32 -8.06 3.65 22.63
C PRO A 32 -7.86 2.19 22.20
N GLY A 33 -7.08 1.99 21.14
CA GLY A 33 -6.84 0.67 20.53
C GLY A 33 -7.79 0.30 19.40
N ASN A 34 -8.88 1.06 19.18
CA ASN A 34 -9.72 0.90 18.00
C ASN A 34 -9.27 1.83 16.86
N THR A 35 -9.57 1.44 15.62
CA THR A 35 -9.30 2.24 14.43
C THR A 35 -10.62 2.78 13.90
N SER A 36 -10.71 4.09 13.65
CA SER A 36 -11.87 4.63 12.95
C SER A 36 -11.86 4.22 11.47
N LEU A 37 -13.01 4.24 10.81
CA LEU A 37 -13.07 3.93 9.39
C LEU A 37 -12.17 4.88 8.58
N MET A 38 -12.13 6.17 8.95
CA MET A 38 -11.31 7.15 8.24
C MET A 38 -9.82 6.86 8.41
N GLN A 39 -9.37 6.53 9.62
CA GLN A 39 -7.98 6.10 9.86
C GLN A 39 -7.63 4.83 9.09
N LEU A 40 -8.54 3.86 9.03
CA LEU A 40 -8.34 2.63 8.26
C LEU A 40 -8.19 2.93 6.77
N LEU A 41 -9.11 3.72 6.20
CA LEU A 41 -9.07 4.13 4.79
C LEU A 41 -7.80 4.93 4.46
N MET A 42 -7.39 5.84 5.35
CA MET A 42 -6.15 6.59 5.18
C MET A 42 -4.92 5.68 5.25
N GLY A 43 -4.82 4.81 6.25
CA GLY A 43 -3.65 3.92 6.41
C GLY A 43 -3.53 2.93 5.26
N VAL A 44 -4.63 2.27 4.91
CA VAL A 44 -4.66 1.31 3.80
C VAL A 44 -4.42 2.03 2.47
N GLY A 45 -5.05 3.19 2.25
CA GLY A 45 -4.88 3.99 1.03
C GLY A 45 -3.46 4.50 0.86
N ILE A 46 -2.85 5.08 1.89
CA ILE A 46 -1.48 5.60 1.86
C ILE A 46 -0.47 4.46 1.69
N GLY A 47 -0.60 3.37 2.44
CA GLY A 47 0.30 2.21 2.29
C GLY A 47 0.23 1.59 0.90
N SER A 48 -0.97 1.54 0.32
CA SER A 48 -1.18 1.09 -1.06
C SER A 48 -0.62 2.06 -2.10
N ALA A 49 -0.71 3.37 -1.86
CA ALA A 49 -0.08 4.39 -2.70
C ALA A 49 1.45 4.27 -2.69
N ILE A 50 2.05 4.08 -1.52
CA ILE A 50 3.51 3.88 -1.37
C ILE A 50 3.96 2.67 -2.18
N ASN A 51 3.25 1.54 -2.10
CA ASN A 51 3.57 0.35 -2.91
C ASN A 51 3.50 0.61 -4.41
N THR A 52 2.47 1.36 -4.82
CA THR A 52 2.26 1.70 -6.22
C THR A 52 3.44 2.52 -6.73
N VAL A 53 3.81 3.59 -6.02
CA VAL A 53 4.93 4.48 -6.37
C VAL A 53 6.27 3.74 -6.34
N LEU A 54 6.56 3.00 -5.27
CA LEU A 54 7.79 2.23 -5.15
C LEU A 54 7.94 1.25 -6.30
N GLY A 55 6.90 0.49 -6.63
CA GLY A 55 6.99 -0.43 -7.73
C GLY A 55 7.11 0.29 -9.09
N PHE A 56 6.54 1.48 -9.28
CA PHE A 56 6.81 2.28 -10.50
C PHE A 56 8.27 2.72 -10.59
N VAL A 57 8.85 3.21 -9.50
CA VAL A 57 10.24 3.69 -9.44
C VAL A 57 11.23 2.55 -9.65
N LEU A 58 11.03 1.43 -8.95
CA LEU A 58 11.91 0.26 -9.03
C LEU A 58 11.84 -0.44 -10.39
N ASN A 59 10.68 -0.42 -11.06
CA ASN A 59 10.52 -0.97 -12.40
C ASN A 59 11.09 -0.10 -13.53
N ARG A 60 11.57 1.12 -13.24
CA ARG A 60 12.07 2.04 -14.26
C ARG A 60 13.48 1.67 -14.75
N GLN A 61 14.25 0.89 -13.98
CA GLN A 61 15.65 0.58 -14.33
C GLN A 61 15.78 -0.69 -15.19
N VAL A 62 16.51 -0.56 -16.30
CA VAL A 62 16.97 -1.71 -17.09
C VAL A 62 18.06 -2.40 -16.28
N HIS A 63 17.77 -3.60 -15.79
CA HIS A 63 18.75 -4.36 -15.01
C HIS A 63 19.79 -4.98 -15.94
N GLU A 64 21.05 -5.02 -15.48
CA GLU A 64 22.23 -5.41 -16.28
C GLU A 64 22.17 -6.84 -16.84
N ASP A 65 21.35 -7.71 -16.24
CA ASP A 65 21.26 -9.11 -16.62
C ASP A 65 20.55 -9.34 -17.98
N GLY A 66 20.14 -8.27 -18.69
CA GLY A 66 19.44 -8.33 -19.99
C GLY A 66 18.02 -8.92 -19.93
N VAL A 67 17.69 -9.56 -18.81
CA VAL A 67 16.35 -10.00 -18.45
C VAL A 67 15.69 -8.83 -17.73
N ARG A 68 14.52 -8.38 -18.21
CA ARG A 68 13.63 -7.56 -17.38
C ARG A 68 13.36 -8.41 -16.15
N HIS A 69 13.95 -8.08 -14.99
CA HIS A 69 13.57 -8.74 -13.76
C HIS A 69 12.10 -8.44 -13.56
N HIS A 70 11.24 -9.41 -13.91
CA HIS A 70 9.81 -9.43 -13.67
C HIS A 70 9.53 -9.58 -12.16
N PHE A 71 10.34 -8.93 -11.32
CA PHE A 71 10.10 -8.78 -9.89
C PHE A 71 8.70 -8.20 -9.65
N PHE A 72 8.25 -7.36 -10.59
CA PHE A 72 6.93 -6.76 -10.67
C PHE A 72 6.44 -6.71 -12.13
N PHE A 73 6.29 -7.86 -12.80
CA PHE A 73 5.23 -7.86 -13.80
C PHE A 73 3.93 -7.70 -13.01
N MET A 74 3.26 -6.58 -13.19
CA MET A 74 1.82 -6.32 -13.16
C MET A 74 0.89 -6.94 -12.08
N PRO A 75 0.67 -8.26 -11.85
CA PRO A 75 -0.50 -8.70 -11.06
C PRO A 75 -0.59 -8.24 -9.60
N MET A 76 0.50 -7.84 -8.94
CA MET A 76 0.48 -7.43 -7.51
C MET A 76 0.40 -5.91 -7.27
N GLN A 77 0.84 -5.08 -8.22
CA GLN A 77 0.67 -3.62 -8.11
C GLN A 77 -0.73 -3.16 -8.50
N TRP A 78 -1.41 -3.85 -9.44
CA TRP A 78 -2.80 -3.54 -9.79
C TRP A 78 -3.74 -3.64 -8.57
N PRO A 79 -3.64 -4.67 -7.70
CA PRO A 79 -4.33 -4.71 -6.42
C PRO A 79 -4.04 -3.51 -5.52
N ALA A 80 -2.78 -3.12 -5.34
CA ALA A 80 -2.43 -1.97 -4.52
C ALA A 80 -3.01 -0.66 -5.10
N LEU A 81 -2.92 -0.47 -6.41
CA LEU A 81 -3.52 0.68 -7.09
C LEU A 81 -5.04 0.68 -6.94
N ALA A 82 -5.69 -0.47 -7.11
CA ALA A 82 -7.14 -0.62 -6.94
C ALA A 82 -7.57 -0.32 -5.50
N ILE A 83 -6.86 -0.85 -4.50
CA ILE A 83 -7.11 -0.57 -3.09
C ILE A 83 -6.96 0.93 -2.81
N MET A 84 -5.90 1.55 -3.31
CA MET A 84 -5.68 2.99 -3.16
C MET A 84 -6.85 3.80 -3.73
N ILE A 85 -7.28 3.50 -4.97
CA ILE A 85 -8.41 4.18 -5.61
C ILE A 85 -9.70 3.99 -4.82
N VAL A 86 -9.99 2.76 -4.38
CA VAL A 86 -11.20 2.46 -3.59
C VAL A 86 -11.18 3.22 -2.27
N CYS A 87 -10.05 3.22 -1.55
CA CYS A 87 -9.90 3.99 -0.31
C CYS A 87 -10.11 5.49 -0.55
N ALA A 88 -9.53 6.04 -1.62
CA ALA A 88 -9.69 7.45 -1.98
C ALA A 88 -11.15 7.79 -2.31
N VAL A 89 -11.82 6.97 -3.13
CA VAL A 89 -13.24 7.18 -3.49
C VAL A 89 -14.13 7.13 -2.25
N ILE A 90 -13.96 6.12 -1.39
CA ILE A 90 -14.76 6.01 -0.16
C ILE A 90 -14.50 7.20 0.77
N ALA A 91 -13.25 7.64 0.90
CA ALA A 91 -12.90 8.80 1.72
C ALA A 91 -13.46 10.13 1.18
N LEU A 92 -13.60 10.28 -0.14
CA LEU A 92 -14.16 11.48 -0.76
C LEU A 92 -15.69 11.53 -0.73
N LEU A 93 -16.35 10.37 -0.66
CA LEU A 93 -17.81 10.26 -0.62
C LEU A 93 -18.39 10.36 0.80
N LYS A 94 -17.55 10.41 1.82
CA LYS A 94 -17.94 10.41 3.23
C LYS A 94 -17.59 11.72 3.92
#